data_AF-A0A271J6R0-F1
#
_entry.id   AF-A0A271J6R0-F1
#
_cell.length_a   1.000
_cell.length_b   1.000
_cell.length_c   1.000
_cell.angle_alpha   90.00
_cell.angle_beta   90.00
_cell.angle_gamma   90.00
#
_symmetry.space_group_name_H-M   'P 1'
#
loop_
_entity.id
_entity.type
_entity.pdbx_description
1 polymer ?
#
loop_
_entity_poly.entity_id
_entity_poly.type
_entity_poly.pdbx_seq_one_letter_code
_entity_poly.pdbx_strand_id
1 'polypeptide(L)'
;MDLTVGVGPPRSALPPDLGVGLPLVKAALLYGDRVTLCSPAASLLLRLRDHTPTAVGSRLAVLAGLADDLGLGDAPARLAHVVDTPHVDPEVVRLTVDAWWRRYRRALAEALVESGLEALGPAVAAGRLTVETLGVGAIAGPSDFAEAAAETYARVVADAVSQGHTTPLLDGATADGLRGAVASGRLGVSEPRAHRARDGGLAAHVLQRLPLFDRATVAEVLDIRADLDAALTRFRAAVGAFAAEVAAAAWDPDFAVEADRVYQRQVAPAVAEIEDAVATVGYLRELVTRYAERPGQFVPLAAPALTVALASPDVLAQTVAATLAGGSVLANAAQAGWAVADARRAARAKRLFFVYAARRRFAGDRSWRGRTA
;
A
#
# COMPACT_ATOMS: atom_id res chain seq x y z
N MET A 1 -6.53 -10.26 7.50
CA MET A 1 -5.09 -10.09 7.74
C MET A 1 -4.85 -8.67 8.13
N ASP A 2 -4.53 -8.47 9.40
CA ASP A 2 -4.37 -7.15 10.00
C ASP A 2 -2.88 -6.82 10.02
N LEU A 3 -2.52 -5.62 9.56
CA LEU A 3 -1.13 -5.18 9.48
C LEU A 3 -0.88 -3.98 10.38
N THR A 4 0.29 -3.97 11.00
CA THR A 4 0.81 -2.81 11.72
C THR A 4 2.00 -2.26 10.96
N VAL A 5 1.90 -1.02 10.50
CA VAL A 5 2.98 -0.32 9.81
C VAL A 5 3.73 0.54 10.82
N GLY A 6 4.98 0.19 11.11
CA GLY A 6 5.87 0.98 11.95
C GLY A 6 6.70 1.92 11.08
N VAL A 7 6.48 3.22 11.22
CA VAL A 7 7.28 4.27 10.57
C VAL A 7 7.96 5.08 11.67
N GLY A 8 9.28 4.97 11.72
CA GLY A 8 10.11 5.62 12.73
C GLY A 8 10.06 7.15 12.59
N PRO A 9 10.54 7.87 13.62
CA PRO A 9 10.68 9.32 13.51
C PRO A 9 11.60 9.69 12.33
N PRO A 10 11.29 10.75 11.56
CA PRO A 10 12.14 11.19 10.47
C PRO A 10 13.52 11.62 11.00
N ARG A 11 14.56 11.44 10.19
CA ARG A 11 15.95 11.79 10.55
C ARG A 11 16.21 13.31 10.55
N SER A 12 15.32 14.11 9.96
CA SER A 12 15.39 15.58 9.93
C SER A 12 14.33 16.22 10.83
N ALA A 13 14.66 17.38 11.40
CA ALA A 13 13.70 18.23 12.12
C ALA A 13 12.63 18.78 11.15
N LEU A 14 11.50 19.20 11.74
CA LEU A 14 10.22 19.59 11.13
C LEU A 14 10.25 20.25 9.73
N PRO A 15 9.20 20.04 8.90
CA PRO A 15 8.00 19.27 9.20
C PRO A 15 8.27 17.76 9.14
N PRO A 16 7.60 16.96 9.98
CA PRO A 16 7.80 15.52 9.99
C PRO A 16 7.27 14.90 8.68
N ASP A 17 8.16 14.29 7.90
CA ASP A 17 7.85 13.70 6.60
C ASP A 17 7.44 12.22 6.74
N LEU A 18 6.25 11.83 6.22
CA LEU A 18 5.85 10.42 6.08
C LEU A 18 6.18 9.87 4.68
N GLY A 19 6.89 10.62 3.83
CA GLY A 19 7.26 10.23 2.48
C GLY A 19 7.97 8.88 2.41
N VAL A 20 8.85 8.58 3.38
CA VAL A 20 9.51 7.27 3.50
C VAL A 20 8.52 6.16 3.87
N GLY A 21 7.49 6.47 4.68
CA GLY A 21 6.48 5.51 5.14
C GLY A 21 5.29 5.33 4.19
N LEU A 22 5.01 6.30 3.33
CA LEU A 22 3.80 6.31 2.49
C LEU A 22 3.74 5.13 1.49
N PRO A 23 4.82 4.76 0.77
CA PRO A 23 4.83 3.55 -0.06
C PRO A 23 4.57 2.28 0.76
N LEU A 24 5.04 2.21 2.01
CA LEU A 24 4.81 1.08 2.90
C LEU A 24 3.35 1.00 3.35
N VAL A 25 2.74 2.14 3.68
CA VAL A 25 1.30 2.23 3.99
C VAL A 25 0.44 1.85 2.79
N LYS A 26 0.78 2.33 1.58
CA LYS A 26 0.08 1.94 0.34
C LYS A 26 0.16 0.43 0.11
N ALA A 27 1.35 -0.16 0.30
CA ALA A 27 1.53 -1.61 0.17
C ALA A 27 0.69 -2.37 1.21
N ALA A 28 0.65 -1.87 2.44
CA ALA A 28 -0.20 -2.40 3.50
C ALA A 28 -1.69 -2.34 3.15
N LEU A 29 -2.17 -1.23 2.58
CA LEU A 29 -3.57 -1.06 2.18
C LEU A 29 -3.94 -1.97 1.00
N LEU A 30 -3.02 -2.14 0.05
CA LEU A 30 -3.20 -3.04 -1.07
C LEU A 30 -3.24 -4.51 -0.61
N TYR A 31 -2.44 -4.86 0.40
CA TYR A 31 -2.27 -6.24 0.86
C TYR A 31 -3.17 -6.66 2.03
N GLY A 32 -3.57 -5.75 2.92
CA GLY A 32 -4.14 -6.00 4.25
C GLY A 32 -5.61 -5.67 4.41
N ASP A 33 -6.33 -6.38 5.27
CA ASP A 33 -7.76 -6.11 5.47
C ASP A 33 -8.02 -4.90 6.34
N ARG A 34 -7.19 -4.74 7.38
CA ARG A 34 -7.11 -3.60 8.28
C ARG A 34 -5.65 -3.22 8.45
N VAL A 35 -5.37 -1.92 8.42
CA VAL A 35 -4.03 -1.37 8.56
C VAL A 35 -4.02 -0.42 9.74
N THR A 36 -3.04 -0.60 10.63
CA THR A 36 -2.74 0.34 11.71
C THR A 36 -1.41 1.02 11.41
N LEU A 37 -1.40 2.33 11.25
CA LEU A 37 -0.17 3.12 11.12
C LEU A 37 0.28 3.55 12.52
N CYS A 38 1.46 3.07 12.92
CA CYS A 38 2.16 3.51 14.11
C CYS A 38 3.29 4.46 13.66
N SER A 39 3.10 5.76 13.86
CA SER A 39 4.07 6.78 13.47
C SER A 39 4.02 7.98 14.42
N PRO A 40 5.13 8.32 15.11
CA PRO A 40 5.20 9.49 15.98
C PRO A 40 4.87 10.78 15.23
N ALA A 41 5.37 10.89 13.99
CA ALA A 41 5.12 12.01 13.08
C ALA A 41 3.63 12.18 12.77
N ALA A 42 2.96 11.11 12.31
CA ALA A 42 1.54 11.16 11.99
C ALA A 42 0.69 11.47 13.23
N SER A 43 1.01 10.83 14.36
CA SER A 43 0.33 11.06 15.64
C SER A 43 0.44 12.51 16.10
N LEU A 44 1.62 13.12 15.97
CA LEU A 44 1.83 14.53 16.32
C LEU A 44 1.00 15.46 15.44
N LEU A 45 1.06 15.27 14.12
CA LEU A 45 0.35 16.12 13.16
C LEU A 45 -1.17 16.03 13.34
N LEU A 46 -1.72 14.83 13.55
CA LEU A 46 -3.15 14.63 13.84
C LEU A 46 -3.53 15.32 15.16
N ARG A 47 -2.70 15.17 16.20
CA ARG A 47 -2.93 15.85 17.49
C ARG A 47 -2.95 17.37 17.33
N LEU A 48 -1.98 17.95 16.63
CA LEU A 48 -1.91 19.38 16.37
C LEU A 48 -3.11 19.88 15.55
N ARG A 49 -3.59 19.08 14.59
CA ARG A 49 -4.75 19.41 13.76
C ARG A 49 -6.04 19.46 14.58
N ASP A 50 -6.22 18.45 15.43
CA ASP A 50 -7.44 18.25 16.19
C ASP A 50 -7.47 19.14 17.46
N HIS A 51 -6.30 19.58 17.95
CA HIS A 51 -6.18 20.53 19.05
C HIS A 51 -6.53 21.97 18.62
N THR A 52 -7.73 22.43 19.00
CA THR A 52 -8.24 23.77 18.67
C THR A 52 -8.66 24.54 19.93
N PRO A 53 -7.70 25.00 20.75
CA PRO A 53 -8.00 25.75 21.97
C PRO A 53 -8.77 27.04 21.65
N THR A 54 -9.80 27.34 22.44
CA THR A 54 -10.62 28.55 22.32
C THR A 54 -10.08 29.68 23.20
N ALA A 55 -9.50 29.36 24.36
CA ALA A 55 -8.93 30.33 25.28
C ALA A 55 -7.62 30.94 24.76
N VAL A 56 -7.46 32.25 24.96
CA VAL A 56 -6.27 33.01 24.53
C VAL A 56 -5.00 32.46 25.18
N GLY A 57 -5.01 32.21 26.49
CA GLY A 57 -3.86 31.65 27.20
C GLY A 57 -3.42 30.29 26.67
N SER A 58 -4.37 29.39 26.37
CA SER A 58 -4.06 28.08 25.80
C SER A 58 -3.49 28.17 24.38
N ARG A 59 -3.99 29.08 23.55
CA ARG A 59 -3.40 29.35 22.22
C ARG A 59 -1.98 29.90 22.34
N LEU A 60 -1.74 30.81 23.30
CA LEU A 60 -0.41 31.36 23.55
C LEU A 60 0.58 30.29 24.00
N ALA A 61 0.16 29.33 24.84
CA ALA A 61 1.01 28.21 25.24
C ALA A 61 1.45 27.35 24.04
N VAL A 62 0.52 27.04 23.13
CA VAL A 62 0.84 26.30 21.89
C VAL A 62 1.76 27.11 20.98
N LEU A 63 1.46 28.39 20.76
CA LEU A 63 2.26 29.27 19.92
C LEU A 63 3.67 29.49 20.48
N ALA A 64 3.82 29.54 21.81
CA ALA A 64 5.12 29.63 22.46
C ALA A 64 5.96 28.36 22.25
N GLY A 65 5.33 27.18 22.31
CA GLY A 65 6.01 25.91 22.06
C GLY A 65 6.47 25.70 20.61
N LEU A 66 5.95 26.47 19.66
CA LEU A 66 6.27 26.41 18.22
C LEU A 66 6.80 27.74 17.68
N ALA A 67 7.25 28.62 18.57
CA ALA A 67 7.49 30.00 18.19
C ALA A 67 8.67 30.15 17.22
N ASP A 68 9.71 29.33 17.40
CA ASP A 68 10.87 29.30 16.50
C ASP A 68 10.49 28.79 15.11
N ASP A 69 9.73 27.69 15.03
CA ASP A 69 9.25 27.10 13.77
C ASP A 69 8.36 28.07 12.98
N LEU A 70 7.60 28.91 13.68
CA LEU A 70 6.70 29.90 13.06
C LEU A 70 7.38 31.24 12.77
N GLY A 71 8.64 31.44 13.20
CA GLY A 71 9.36 32.71 13.10
C GLY A 71 8.77 33.82 13.98
N LEU A 72 8.20 33.44 15.13
CA LEU A 72 7.59 34.35 16.11
C LEU A 72 8.56 34.77 17.23
N GLY A 73 9.67 34.04 17.41
CA GLY A 73 10.62 34.25 18.50
C GLY A 73 9.92 34.21 19.87
N ASP A 74 10.37 35.01 20.84
CA ASP A 74 9.77 35.00 22.18
C ASP A 74 8.38 35.68 22.28
N ALA A 75 7.85 36.23 21.18
CA ALA A 75 6.66 37.10 21.24
C ALA A 75 5.43 36.42 21.88
N PRO A 76 5.11 35.14 21.59
CA PRO A 76 3.99 34.46 22.24
C PRO A 76 4.20 34.26 23.75
N ALA A 77 5.42 33.91 24.17
CA ALA A 77 5.75 33.74 25.58
C ALA A 77 5.66 35.06 26.35
N ARG A 78 6.18 36.16 25.78
CA ARG A 78 6.07 37.50 26.39
C ARG A 78 4.63 37.96 26.50
N LEU A 79 3.81 37.74 25.46
CA LEU A 79 2.40 38.11 25.49
C LEU A 79 1.63 37.30 26.54
N ALA A 80 1.95 36.02 26.72
CA ALA A 80 1.36 35.18 27.77
C ALA A 80 1.61 35.70 29.19
N HIS A 81 2.75 36.36 29.44
CA HIS A 81 3.07 36.94 30.75
C HIS A 81 2.35 38.25 31.05
N VAL A 82 1.89 38.98 30.03
CA VAL A 82 1.29 40.32 30.21
C VAL A 82 -0.20 40.38 29.87
N VAL A 83 -0.78 39.28 29.38
CA VAL A 83 -2.17 39.23 28.90
C VAL A 83 -3.21 39.60 29.95
N ASP A 84 -2.94 39.31 31.23
CA ASP A 84 -3.85 39.61 32.35
C ASP A 84 -3.55 40.96 33.01
N THR A 85 -2.67 41.79 32.43
CA THR A 85 -2.34 43.10 33.00
C THR A 85 -3.34 44.17 32.57
N PRO A 86 -3.75 45.09 33.47
CA PRO A 86 -4.84 46.04 33.20
C PRO A 86 -4.53 47.11 32.14
N HIS A 87 -3.29 47.19 31.65
CA HIS A 87 -2.83 48.20 30.69
C HIS A 87 -2.81 47.67 29.26
N VAL A 88 -3.11 46.38 29.06
CA VAL A 88 -3.14 45.74 27.76
C VAL A 88 -4.58 45.65 27.29
N ASP A 89 -4.87 46.21 26.13
CA ASP A 89 -6.19 46.14 25.51
C ASP A 89 -6.52 44.68 25.14
N PRO A 90 -7.56 44.06 25.73
CA PRO A 90 -7.95 42.69 25.43
C PRO A 90 -8.29 42.45 23.96
N GLU A 91 -8.79 43.47 23.26
CA GLU A 91 -9.10 43.38 21.84
C GLU A 91 -7.84 43.29 20.99
N VAL A 92 -6.81 44.07 21.32
CA VAL A 92 -5.49 44.01 20.66
C VAL A 92 -4.87 42.62 20.85
N VAL A 93 -4.87 42.10 22.08
CA VAL A 93 -4.37 40.74 22.36
C VAL A 93 -5.10 39.71 21.50
N ARG A 94 -6.44 39.75 21.50
CA ARG A 94 -7.26 38.81 20.74
C ARG A 94 -6.92 38.85 19.26
N LEU A 95 -6.84 40.04 18.66
CA LEU A 95 -6.51 40.22 17.25
C LEU A 95 -5.10 39.73 16.91
N THR A 96 -4.12 40.01 17.77
CA THR A 96 -2.74 39.52 17.61
C THR A 96 -2.68 38.00 17.68
N VAL A 97 -3.29 37.39 18.70
CA VAL A 97 -3.32 35.93 18.87
C VAL A 97 -4.08 35.27 17.73
N ASP A 98 -5.19 35.83 17.26
CA ASP A 98 -5.92 35.32 16.09
C ASP A 98 -5.08 35.38 14.80
N ALA A 99 -4.27 36.43 14.62
CA ALA A 99 -3.37 36.55 13.47
C ALA A 99 -2.27 35.48 13.51
N TRP A 100 -1.62 35.28 14.66
CA TRP A 100 -0.62 34.22 14.84
C TRP A 100 -1.23 32.83 14.70
N TRP A 101 -2.42 32.63 15.25
CA TRP A 101 -3.14 31.36 15.15
C TRP A 101 -3.49 31.03 13.69
N ARG A 102 -3.93 32.00 12.89
CA ARG A 102 -4.14 31.80 11.44
C ARG A 102 -2.86 31.39 10.71
N ARG A 103 -1.72 32.03 11.03
CA ARG A 103 -0.41 31.67 10.48
C ARG A 103 -0.02 30.24 10.86
N TYR A 104 -0.17 29.88 12.13
CA TYR A 104 0.04 28.51 12.61
C TYR A 104 -0.84 27.49 11.87
N ARG A 105 -2.15 27.75 11.75
CA ARG A 105 -3.08 26.85 11.06
C ARG A 105 -2.73 26.66 9.58
N ARG A 106 -2.21 27.71 8.92
CA ARG A 106 -1.73 27.61 7.54
C ARG A 106 -0.46 26.75 7.46
N ALA A 107 0.53 27.01 8.30
CA ALA A 107 1.76 26.21 8.34
C ALA A 107 1.48 24.73 8.65
N LEU A 108 0.54 24.47 9.56
CA LEU A 108 0.10 23.10 9.88
C LEU A 108 -0.61 22.43 8.70
N ALA A 109 -1.47 23.15 7.98
CA ALA A 109 -2.13 22.61 6.78
C ALA A 109 -1.10 22.29 5.68
N GLU A 110 -0.12 23.17 5.46
CA GLU A 110 0.98 22.93 4.53
C GLU A 110 1.80 21.69 4.96
N ALA A 111 2.16 21.56 6.24
CA ALA A 111 2.86 20.39 6.77
C ALA A 111 2.06 19.07 6.66
N LEU A 112 0.73 19.12 6.82
CA LEU A 112 -0.14 17.94 6.64
C LEU A 112 -0.16 17.45 5.18
N VAL A 113 -0.11 18.38 4.22
CA VAL A 113 -0.01 18.07 2.80
C VAL A 113 1.37 17.53 2.46
N GLU A 114 2.43 18.25 2.87
CA GLU A 114 3.82 17.90 2.57
C GLU A 114 4.23 16.56 3.18
N SER A 115 3.78 16.27 4.40
CA SER A 115 4.01 14.97 5.05
C SER A 115 3.32 13.81 4.35
N GLY A 116 2.36 14.05 3.46
CA GLY A 116 1.54 13.02 2.82
C GLY A 116 0.45 12.44 3.72
N LEU A 117 0.24 12.97 4.92
CA LEU A 117 -0.79 12.50 5.84
C LEU A 117 -2.21 12.74 5.30
N GLU A 118 -2.44 13.87 4.61
CA GLU A 118 -3.74 14.13 3.97
C GLU A 118 -4.10 13.07 2.91
N ALA A 119 -3.10 12.54 2.20
CA ALA A 119 -3.32 11.52 1.19
C ALA A 119 -3.90 10.23 1.78
N LEU A 120 -3.74 9.99 3.09
CA LEU A 120 -4.29 8.83 3.80
C LEU A 120 -5.78 8.97 4.15
N GLY A 121 -6.36 10.17 4.03
CA GLY A 121 -7.75 10.48 4.36
C GLY A 121 -8.78 9.49 3.79
N PRO A 122 -8.73 9.11 2.49
CA PRO A 122 -9.63 8.13 1.90
C PRO A 122 -9.59 6.75 2.59
N ALA A 123 -8.42 6.29 3.04
CA ALA A 123 -8.29 5.00 3.73
C ALA A 123 -8.84 5.04 5.16
N VAL A 124 -8.69 6.18 5.85
CA VAL A 124 -9.30 6.40 7.17
C VAL A 124 -10.82 6.43 7.04
N ALA A 125 -11.34 7.21 6.08
CA ALA A 125 -12.78 7.30 5.81
C ALA A 125 -13.40 5.95 5.42
N ALA A 126 -12.67 5.11 4.69
CA ALA A 126 -13.09 3.75 4.34
C ALA A 126 -12.98 2.73 5.50
N GLY A 127 -12.51 3.14 6.69
CA GLY A 127 -12.30 2.25 7.84
C GLY A 127 -11.21 1.19 7.62
N ARG A 128 -10.32 1.42 6.65
CA ARG A 128 -9.22 0.50 6.28
C ARG A 128 -7.91 0.86 6.96
N LEU A 129 -7.74 2.12 7.33
CA LEU A 129 -6.58 2.64 8.04
C LEU A 129 -7.00 3.23 9.39
N THR A 130 -6.30 2.83 10.44
CA THR A 130 -6.31 3.51 11.75
C THR A 130 -4.92 4.10 11.98
N VAL A 131 -4.84 5.34 12.46
CA VAL A 131 -3.57 5.94 12.87
C VAL A 131 -3.51 5.90 14.39
N GLU A 132 -2.48 5.24 14.92
CA GLU A 132 -2.27 5.11 16.37
C GLU A 132 -1.91 6.48 16.95
N THR A 133 -2.61 6.89 18.01
CA THR A 133 -2.43 8.22 18.65
C THR A 133 -1.36 8.22 19.74
N LEU A 134 -0.69 7.08 19.93
CA LEU A 134 0.44 6.85 20.84
C LEU A 134 0.18 7.28 22.29
N GLY A 135 -1.09 7.32 22.72
CA GLY A 135 -1.49 7.40 24.12
C GLY A 135 -1.07 8.66 24.88
N VAL A 136 -0.59 9.71 24.20
CA VAL A 136 -0.19 10.95 24.88
C VAL A 136 -1.45 11.79 25.14
N GLY A 137 -1.90 11.83 26.40
CA GLY A 137 -3.08 12.60 26.82
C GLY A 137 -2.99 14.09 26.49
N ALA A 138 -4.14 14.79 26.56
CA ALA A 138 -4.33 16.17 26.13
C ALA A 138 -3.45 17.25 26.82
N ILE A 139 -2.59 16.88 27.78
CA ILE A 139 -1.98 17.78 28.77
C ILE A 139 -0.45 17.90 28.61
N ALA A 140 0.21 17.02 27.85
CA ALA A 140 1.66 17.06 27.67
C ALA A 140 2.09 18.16 26.69
N GLY A 141 3.09 18.98 27.05
CA GLY A 141 3.70 19.96 26.15
C GLY A 141 4.41 19.29 24.95
N PRO A 142 4.82 20.05 23.92
CA PRO A 142 5.49 19.49 22.74
C PRO A 142 6.75 18.67 23.05
N SER A 143 7.51 19.03 24.09
CA SER A 143 8.70 18.30 24.55
C SER A 143 8.36 16.95 25.18
N ASP A 144 7.36 16.92 26.05
CA ASP A 144 6.91 15.71 26.78
C ASP A 144 6.26 14.69 25.82
N PHE A 145 5.74 15.19 24.69
CA PHE A 145 5.22 14.34 23.63
C PHE A 145 6.30 13.46 23.01
N ALA A 146 7.52 13.99 22.77
CA ALA A 146 8.55 13.23 22.06
C ALA A 146 8.97 11.97 22.82
N GLU A 147 9.17 12.07 24.13
CA GLU A 147 9.56 10.94 24.99
C GLU A 147 8.41 9.94 25.15
N ALA A 148 7.21 10.41 25.51
CA ALA A 148 6.04 9.53 25.70
C ALA A 148 5.62 8.83 24.40
N ALA A 149 5.72 9.53 23.26
CA ALA A 149 5.45 8.95 21.94
C ALA A 149 6.51 7.92 21.57
N ALA A 150 7.79 8.15 21.86
CA ALA A 150 8.86 7.19 21.56
C ALA A 150 8.71 5.88 22.33
N GLU A 151 8.39 5.93 23.63
CA GLU A 151 8.15 4.73 24.43
C GLU A 151 6.91 3.97 23.95
N THR A 152 5.80 4.66 23.73
CA THR A 152 4.57 4.02 23.25
C THR A 152 4.74 3.46 21.84
N TYR A 153 5.46 4.17 20.98
CA TYR A 153 5.84 3.70 19.64
C TYR A 153 6.61 2.39 19.70
N ALA A 154 7.69 2.35 20.50
CA ALA A 154 8.52 1.17 20.67
C ALA A 154 7.71 -0.02 21.19
N ARG A 155 6.81 0.22 22.15
CA ARG A 155 5.89 -0.80 22.68
C ARG A 155 4.94 -1.34 21.60
N VAL A 156 4.26 -0.48 20.84
CA VAL A 156 3.32 -0.91 19.79
C VAL A 156 4.03 -1.71 18.70
N VAL A 157 5.23 -1.30 18.28
CA VAL A 157 6.03 -2.05 17.31
C VAL A 157 6.48 -3.40 17.89
N ALA A 158 6.96 -3.42 19.14
CA ALA A 158 7.35 -4.63 19.82
C ALA A 158 6.18 -5.60 19.99
N ASP A 159 4.98 -5.11 20.32
CA ASP A 159 3.77 -5.93 20.46
C ASP A 159 3.31 -6.50 19.10
N ALA A 160 3.38 -5.72 18.02
CA ALA A 160 3.05 -6.20 16.68
C ALA A 160 3.92 -7.40 16.26
N VAL A 161 5.19 -7.43 16.70
CA VAL A 161 6.13 -8.51 16.42
C VAL A 161 6.01 -9.64 17.44
N SER A 162 5.86 -9.32 18.73
CA SER A 162 5.97 -10.29 19.83
C SER A 162 4.64 -10.92 20.25
N GLN A 163 3.49 -10.30 20.03
CA GLN A 163 2.20 -10.91 20.37
C GLN A 163 1.65 -11.73 19.20
N GLY A 164 1.98 -11.35 17.97
CA GLY A 164 1.50 -12.06 16.79
C GLY A 164 -0.02 -11.96 16.64
N HIS A 165 -0.60 -10.78 16.90
CA HIS A 165 -1.99 -10.47 16.52
C HIS A 165 -2.07 -9.78 15.16
N THR A 166 -1.03 -9.06 14.77
CA THR A 166 -0.90 -8.38 13.48
C THR A 166 0.36 -8.84 12.75
N THR A 167 0.48 -8.46 11.48
CA THR A 167 1.70 -8.63 10.69
C THR A 167 2.45 -7.29 10.62
N PRO A 168 3.69 -7.22 11.12
CA PRO A 168 4.45 -5.98 11.09
C PRO A 168 4.97 -5.67 9.67
N LEU A 169 4.89 -4.40 9.29
CA LEU A 169 5.62 -3.81 8.15
C LEU A 169 6.46 -2.68 8.70
N LEU A 170 7.76 -2.76 8.51
CA LEU A 170 8.71 -1.88 9.19
C LEU A 170 9.46 -1.07 8.14
N ASP A 171 9.61 0.23 8.38
CA ASP A 171 10.62 1.01 7.67
C ASP A 171 12.03 0.66 8.16
N GLY A 172 13.06 1.20 7.48
CA GLY A 172 14.46 0.90 7.82
C GLY A 172 14.84 1.30 9.25
N ALA A 173 14.40 2.47 9.72
CA ALA A 173 14.72 2.95 11.07
C ALA A 173 14.10 2.06 12.15
N THR A 174 12.87 1.60 11.92
CA THR A 174 12.14 0.72 12.83
C THR A 174 12.71 -0.68 12.85
N ALA A 175 13.07 -1.21 11.67
CA ALA A 175 13.78 -2.48 11.53
C ALA A 175 15.11 -2.45 12.30
N ASP A 176 15.92 -1.39 12.13
CA ASP A 176 17.19 -1.23 12.84
C ASP A 176 17.01 -1.22 14.37
N GLY A 177 16.02 -0.48 14.87
CA GLY A 177 15.68 -0.42 16.29
C GLY A 177 15.23 -1.77 16.85
N LEU A 178 14.37 -2.47 16.10
CA LEU A 178 13.87 -3.79 16.46
C LEU A 178 14.99 -4.83 16.50
N ARG A 179 15.87 -4.85 15.49
CA ARG A 179 17.05 -5.72 15.45
C ARG A 179 17.93 -5.52 16.67
N GLY A 180 18.18 -4.27 17.07
CA GLY A 180 18.93 -3.95 18.28
C GLY A 180 18.25 -4.49 19.55
N ALA A 181 16.92 -4.40 19.65
CA ALA A 181 16.15 -4.94 20.78
C ALA A 181 16.20 -6.49 20.85
N VAL A 182 16.11 -7.17 19.71
CA VAL A 182 16.22 -8.63 19.61
C VAL A 182 17.64 -9.10 19.93
N ALA A 183 18.66 -8.48 19.34
CA ALA A 183 20.07 -8.86 19.55
C ALA A 183 20.53 -8.65 21.01
N SER A 184 19.97 -7.65 21.70
CA SER A 184 20.24 -7.41 23.12
C SER A 184 19.41 -8.27 24.08
N GLY A 185 18.55 -9.17 23.56
CA GLY A 185 17.66 -10.00 24.39
C GLY A 185 16.52 -9.24 25.07
N ARG A 186 16.34 -7.95 24.77
CA ARG A 186 15.23 -7.13 25.31
C ARG A 186 13.88 -7.47 24.69
N LEU A 187 13.88 -8.09 23.51
CA LEU A 187 12.67 -8.56 22.84
C LEU A 187 12.82 -10.02 22.41
N GLY A 188 11.98 -10.89 22.96
CA GLY A 188 11.90 -12.30 22.55
C GLY A 188 10.95 -12.49 21.38
N VAL A 189 11.47 -12.99 20.25
CA VAL A 189 10.67 -13.32 19.07
C VAL A 189 10.79 -14.80 18.77
N SER A 190 9.67 -15.52 18.74
CA SER A 190 9.62 -16.92 18.31
C SER A 190 9.63 -17.04 16.79
N GLU A 191 10.13 -18.14 16.24
CA GLU A 191 10.18 -18.36 14.79
C GLU A 191 8.83 -18.17 14.06
N PRO A 192 7.66 -18.63 14.56
CA PRO A 192 6.37 -18.35 13.90
C PRO A 192 6.03 -16.87 13.76
N ARG A 193 6.54 -16.03 14.67
CA ARG A 193 6.34 -14.57 14.64
C ARG A 193 7.31 -13.90 13.67
N ALA A 194 8.56 -14.37 13.63
CA ALA A 194 9.52 -13.95 12.63
C ALA A 194 9.04 -14.30 11.21
N HIS A 195 8.53 -15.52 11.01
CA HIS A 195 7.93 -15.97 9.74
C HIS A 195 6.78 -15.04 9.29
N ARG A 196 5.87 -14.69 10.19
CA ARG A 196 4.79 -13.75 9.87
C ARG A 196 5.31 -12.37 9.44
N ALA A 197 6.37 -11.88 10.06
CA ALA A 197 7.01 -10.64 9.65
C ALA A 197 7.58 -10.75 8.23
N ARG A 198 8.18 -11.90 7.88
CA ARG A 198 8.65 -12.20 6.51
C ARG A 198 7.49 -12.17 5.50
N ASP A 199 6.32 -12.71 5.84
CA ASP A 199 5.13 -12.66 4.97
C ASP A 199 4.78 -11.22 4.58
N GLY A 200 4.68 -10.35 5.59
CA GLY A 200 4.40 -8.94 5.39
C GLY A 200 5.48 -8.25 4.56
N GLY A 201 6.73 -8.39 4.99
CA GLY A 201 7.87 -7.77 4.33
C GLY A 201 7.98 -8.20 2.86
N LEU A 202 7.77 -9.49 2.55
CA LEU A 202 7.87 -10.01 1.19
C LEU A 202 6.72 -9.50 0.32
N ALA A 203 5.50 -9.45 0.85
CA ALA A 203 4.38 -8.83 0.16
C ALA A 203 4.67 -7.37 -0.17
N ALA A 204 5.12 -6.58 0.81
CA ALA A 204 5.46 -5.17 0.59
C ALA A 204 6.57 -5.01 -0.45
N HIS A 205 7.61 -5.84 -0.38
CA HIS A 205 8.73 -5.84 -1.32
C HIS A 205 8.30 -6.12 -2.77
N VAL A 206 7.35 -7.05 -2.97
CA VAL A 206 6.76 -7.35 -4.29
C VAL A 206 5.90 -6.17 -4.77
N LEU A 207 5.03 -5.64 -3.90
CA LEU A 207 4.05 -4.62 -4.30
C LEU A 207 4.66 -3.25 -4.59
N GLN A 208 5.72 -2.87 -3.88
CA GLN A 208 6.44 -1.62 -4.13
C GLN A 208 7.15 -1.61 -5.50
N ARG A 209 7.36 -2.76 -6.15
CA ARG A 209 7.91 -2.85 -7.51
C ARG A 209 6.86 -2.68 -8.61
N LEU A 210 5.58 -2.55 -8.25
CA LEU A 210 4.54 -2.30 -9.24
C LEU A 210 4.83 -0.95 -9.95
N PRO A 211 4.66 -0.89 -11.27
CA PRO A 211 4.94 0.33 -12.02
C PRO A 211 4.04 1.46 -11.54
N LEU A 212 4.60 2.66 -11.43
CA LEU A 212 3.88 3.87 -11.01
C LEU A 212 3.25 3.78 -9.61
N PHE A 213 3.59 2.77 -8.81
CA PHE A 213 3.02 2.56 -7.48
C PHE A 213 3.25 3.75 -6.54
N ASP A 214 4.46 4.31 -6.56
CA ASP A 214 4.81 5.48 -5.75
C ASP A 214 3.93 6.69 -6.06
N ARG A 215 3.52 6.84 -7.32
CA ARG A 215 2.67 7.94 -7.81
C ARG A 215 1.18 7.68 -7.64
N ALA A 216 0.78 6.43 -7.42
CA ALA A 216 -0.64 6.09 -7.26
C ALA A 216 -1.23 6.72 -6.00
N THR A 217 -2.42 7.29 -6.12
CA THR A 217 -3.16 7.83 -4.98
C THR A 217 -3.69 6.70 -4.08
N VAL A 218 -3.95 7.00 -2.81
CA VAL A 218 -4.54 6.02 -1.89
C VAL A 218 -5.92 5.56 -2.37
N ALA A 219 -6.71 6.45 -2.97
CA ALA A 219 -8.00 6.11 -3.55
C ALA A 219 -7.85 5.05 -4.67
N GLU A 220 -6.90 5.25 -5.59
CA GLU A 220 -6.62 4.27 -6.65
C GLU A 220 -6.14 2.93 -6.08
N VAL A 221 -5.33 2.93 -5.03
CA VAL A 221 -4.90 1.70 -4.34
C VAL A 221 -6.10 0.93 -3.79
N LEU A 222 -7.05 1.63 -3.15
CA LEU A 222 -8.27 1.02 -2.60
C LEU A 222 -9.20 0.50 -3.70
N ASP A 223 -9.35 1.23 -4.80
CA ASP A 223 -10.13 0.80 -5.97
C ASP A 223 -9.54 -0.49 -6.59
N ILE A 224 -8.23 -0.49 -6.82
CA ILE A 224 -7.53 -1.66 -7.38
C ILE A 224 -7.66 -2.86 -6.46
N ARG A 225 -7.54 -2.64 -5.14
CA ARG A 225 -7.74 -3.67 -4.14
C ARG A 225 -9.14 -4.26 -4.20
N ALA A 226 -10.17 -3.41 -4.19
CA ALA A 226 -11.57 -3.84 -4.22
C ALA A 226 -11.85 -4.70 -5.47
N ASP A 227 -11.33 -4.28 -6.62
CA ASP A 227 -11.46 -5.00 -7.88
C ASP A 227 -10.73 -6.36 -7.91
N LEU A 228 -9.72 -6.56 -7.06
CA LEU A 228 -8.83 -7.74 -7.08
C LEU A 228 -8.96 -8.62 -5.83
N ASP A 229 -9.99 -8.43 -5.01
CA ASP A 229 -10.17 -9.12 -3.72
C ASP A 229 -10.07 -10.66 -3.83
N ALA A 230 -10.70 -11.24 -4.87
CA ALA A 230 -10.62 -12.68 -5.12
C ALA A 230 -9.20 -13.14 -5.51
N ALA A 231 -8.44 -12.32 -6.24
CA ALA A 231 -7.05 -12.63 -6.60
C ALA A 231 -6.10 -12.43 -5.41
N LEU A 232 -6.40 -11.47 -4.53
CA LEU A 232 -5.62 -11.14 -3.33
C LEU A 232 -5.50 -12.33 -2.38
N THR A 233 -6.58 -13.10 -2.19
CA THR A 233 -6.54 -14.30 -1.34
C THR A 233 -5.53 -15.33 -1.84
N ARG A 234 -5.48 -15.57 -3.16
CA ARG A 234 -4.51 -16.51 -3.77
C ARG A 234 -3.08 -15.98 -3.69
N PHE A 235 -2.92 -14.67 -3.86
CA PHE A 235 -1.64 -14.00 -3.72
C PHE A 235 -1.08 -14.12 -2.31
N ARG A 236 -1.90 -13.86 -1.27
CA ARG A 236 -1.50 -14.06 0.14
C ARG A 236 -1.03 -15.48 0.42
N ALA A 237 -1.75 -16.47 -0.09
CA ALA A 237 -1.34 -17.87 0.03
C ALA A 237 -0.03 -18.19 -0.72
N ALA A 238 0.27 -17.48 -1.81
CA ALA A 238 1.55 -17.61 -2.52
C ALA A 238 2.70 -16.97 -1.73
N VAL A 239 2.49 -15.74 -1.24
CA VAL A 239 3.48 -15.03 -0.42
C VAL A 239 3.86 -15.83 0.82
N GLY A 240 2.89 -16.39 1.55
CA GLY A 240 3.20 -17.21 2.73
C GLY A 240 4.04 -18.44 2.41
N ALA A 241 3.81 -19.07 1.26
CA ALA A 241 4.64 -20.19 0.80
C ALA A 241 6.06 -19.73 0.43
N PHE A 242 6.21 -18.59 -0.23
CA PHE A 242 7.50 -18.03 -0.62
C PHE A 242 8.30 -17.48 0.57
N ALA A 243 7.63 -16.90 1.55
CA ALA A 243 8.26 -16.38 2.77
C ALA A 243 8.87 -17.50 3.64
N ALA A 244 8.43 -18.75 3.47
CA ALA A 244 9.06 -19.91 4.09
C ALA A 244 10.46 -20.22 3.52
N GLU A 245 10.80 -19.73 2.32
CA GLU A 245 12.13 -19.85 1.71
C GLU A 245 13.12 -18.77 2.21
N VAL A 246 12.61 -17.73 2.89
CA VAL A 246 13.42 -16.63 3.44
C VAL A 246 13.83 -16.98 4.87
N ALA A 247 15.14 -16.98 5.12
CA ALA A 247 15.71 -17.26 6.44
C ALA A 247 15.85 -15.99 7.28
N ALA A 248 16.24 -14.88 6.65
CA ALA A 248 16.38 -13.59 7.32
C ALA A 248 15.02 -13.09 7.87
N ALA A 249 14.98 -12.56 9.09
CA ALA A 249 13.77 -11.92 9.61
C ALA A 249 13.56 -10.56 8.93
N ALA A 250 12.34 -10.03 8.95
CA ALA A 250 12.01 -8.79 8.23
C ALA A 250 12.78 -7.53 8.70
N TRP A 251 13.43 -7.59 9.86
CA TRP A 251 14.28 -6.52 10.40
C TRP A 251 15.79 -6.76 10.19
N ASP A 252 16.17 -7.89 9.60
CA ASP A 252 17.56 -8.20 9.29
C ASP A 252 17.97 -7.55 7.97
N PRO A 253 19.23 -7.09 7.84
CA PRO A 253 19.69 -6.43 6.62
C PRO A 253 19.66 -7.36 5.40
N ASP A 254 19.87 -8.66 5.62
CA ASP A 254 19.88 -9.68 4.55
C ASP A 254 18.47 -9.97 4.00
N PHE A 255 17.40 -9.55 4.70
CA PHE A 255 16.03 -9.76 4.27
C PHE A 255 15.76 -9.17 2.89
N ALA A 256 16.21 -7.95 2.63
CA ALA A 256 15.99 -7.30 1.34
C ALA A 256 16.67 -8.06 0.20
N VAL A 257 17.84 -8.64 0.45
CA VAL A 257 18.61 -9.42 -0.52
C VAL A 257 17.91 -10.76 -0.80
N GLU A 258 17.47 -11.46 0.26
CA GLU A 258 16.74 -12.73 0.12
C GLU A 258 15.37 -12.54 -0.53
N ALA A 259 14.64 -11.48 -0.17
CA ALA A 259 13.36 -11.13 -0.77
C ALA A 259 13.50 -10.80 -2.27
N ASP A 260 14.57 -10.10 -2.68
CA ASP A 260 14.85 -9.86 -4.10
C ASP A 260 15.14 -11.18 -4.82
N ARG A 261 15.92 -12.08 -4.22
CA ARG A 261 16.19 -13.39 -4.78
C ARG A 261 14.90 -14.21 -5.00
N VAL A 262 13.99 -14.20 -4.03
CA VAL A 262 12.67 -14.84 -4.16
C VAL A 262 11.85 -14.18 -5.27
N TYR A 263 11.87 -12.84 -5.35
CA TYR A 263 11.19 -12.11 -6.40
C TYR A 263 11.68 -12.54 -7.80
N GLN A 264 13.00 -12.55 -8.02
CA GLN A 264 13.59 -12.90 -9.32
C GLN A 264 13.36 -14.37 -9.69
N ARG A 265 13.35 -15.28 -8.72
CA ARG A 265 13.24 -16.72 -8.98
C ARG A 265 11.80 -17.22 -9.10
N GLN A 266 10.87 -16.63 -8.34
CA GLN A 266 9.51 -17.15 -8.21
C GLN A 266 8.47 -16.16 -8.76
N VAL A 267 8.58 -14.88 -8.42
CA VAL A 267 7.52 -13.89 -8.72
C VAL A 267 7.60 -13.41 -10.16
N ALA A 268 8.76 -12.89 -10.58
CA ALA A 268 8.91 -12.33 -11.92
C ALA A 268 8.64 -13.36 -13.04
N PRO A 269 9.15 -14.61 -12.96
CA PRO A 269 8.86 -15.62 -13.98
C PRO A 269 7.37 -15.99 -14.03
N ALA A 270 6.74 -16.22 -12.89
CA ALA A 270 5.32 -16.59 -12.86
C ALA A 270 4.40 -15.45 -13.32
N VAL A 271 4.79 -14.17 -13.12
CA VAL A 271 4.09 -13.02 -13.72
C VAL A 271 4.27 -12.98 -15.23
N ALA A 272 5.48 -13.23 -15.75
CA ALA A 272 5.74 -13.31 -17.19
C ALA A 272 4.91 -14.43 -17.85
N GLU A 273 4.81 -15.60 -17.24
CA GLU A 273 3.94 -16.68 -17.73
C GLU A 273 2.44 -16.32 -17.74
N ILE A 274 2.00 -15.41 -16.86
CA ILE A 274 0.64 -14.88 -16.89
C ILE A 274 0.50 -13.90 -18.06
N GLU A 275 1.49 -13.03 -18.25
CA GLU A 275 1.55 -12.07 -19.36
C GLU A 275 1.46 -12.80 -20.71
N ASP A 276 2.26 -13.83 -20.91
CA ASP A 276 2.25 -14.67 -22.11
C ASP A 276 0.90 -15.35 -22.31
N ALA A 277 0.37 -16.00 -21.28
CA ALA A 277 -0.92 -16.68 -21.35
C ALA A 277 -2.07 -15.71 -21.72
N VAL A 278 -2.07 -14.49 -21.16
CA VAL A 278 -3.09 -13.48 -21.50
C VAL A 278 -2.88 -12.93 -22.90
N ALA A 279 -1.65 -12.73 -23.35
CA ALA A 279 -1.33 -12.29 -24.71
C ALA A 279 -1.81 -13.32 -25.76
N THR A 280 -1.55 -14.62 -25.53
CA THR A 280 -2.04 -15.69 -26.40
C THR A 280 -3.56 -15.69 -26.51
N VAL A 281 -4.27 -15.55 -25.38
CA VAL A 281 -5.74 -15.47 -25.36
C VAL A 281 -6.24 -14.22 -26.11
N GLY A 282 -5.54 -13.09 -25.99
CA GLY A 282 -5.84 -11.86 -26.72
C GLY A 282 -5.74 -12.04 -28.23
N TYR A 283 -4.66 -12.69 -28.69
CA TYR A 283 -4.44 -13.01 -30.10
C TYR A 283 -5.49 -13.99 -30.65
N LEU A 284 -5.79 -15.06 -29.92
CA LEU A 284 -6.85 -16.02 -30.30
C LEU A 284 -8.22 -15.35 -30.43
N ARG A 285 -8.56 -14.46 -29.49
CA ARG A 285 -9.79 -13.67 -29.57
C ARG A 285 -9.82 -12.80 -30.83
N GLU A 286 -8.73 -12.11 -31.14
CA GLU A 286 -8.65 -11.25 -32.32
C GLU A 286 -8.78 -12.04 -33.62
N LEU A 287 -8.17 -13.23 -33.70
CA LEU A 287 -8.35 -14.15 -34.83
C LEU A 287 -9.80 -14.57 -35.00
N VAL A 288 -10.48 -14.96 -33.91
CA VAL A 288 -11.90 -15.35 -33.94
C VAL A 288 -12.78 -14.17 -34.38
N THR A 289 -12.56 -12.96 -33.83
CA THR A 289 -13.31 -11.77 -34.22
C THR A 289 -13.11 -11.43 -35.69
N ARG A 290 -11.86 -11.42 -36.18
CA ARG A 290 -11.56 -11.12 -37.59
C ARG A 290 -12.16 -12.16 -38.55
N TYR A 291 -12.18 -13.44 -38.16
CA TYR A 291 -12.80 -14.50 -38.95
C TYR A 291 -14.33 -14.37 -39.00
N ALA A 292 -14.97 -14.03 -37.87
CA ALA A 292 -16.41 -13.78 -37.80
C ALA A 292 -16.83 -12.56 -38.64
N GLU A 293 -16.02 -11.50 -38.66
CA GLU A 293 -16.30 -10.28 -39.42
C GLU A 293 -16.05 -10.42 -40.92
N ARG A 294 -15.10 -11.28 -41.35
CA ARG A 294 -14.72 -11.45 -42.77
C ARG A 294 -14.52 -12.92 -43.17
N PRO A 295 -15.59 -13.73 -43.20
CA PRO A 295 -15.49 -15.17 -43.45
C PRO A 295 -14.95 -15.53 -44.84
N GLY A 296 -15.19 -14.69 -45.86
CA GLY A 296 -14.79 -14.94 -47.25
C GLY A 296 -13.31 -14.73 -47.59
N GLN A 297 -12.52 -14.08 -46.72
CA GLN A 297 -11.10 -13.77 -47.00
C GLN A 297 -10.10 -14.82 -46.46
N PHE A 298 -10.56 -15.81 -45.69
CA PHE A 298 -9.68 -16.75 -44.97
C PHE A 298 -9.95 -18.24 -45.22
N VAL A 299 -10.75 -18.56 -46.25
CA VAL A 299 -11.18 -19.94 -46.55
C VAL A 299 -10.03 -20.92 -46.84
N PRO A 300 -8.90 -20.57 -47.48
CA PRO A 300 -7.82 -21.54 -47.70
C PRO A 300 -6.72 -21.53 -46.60
N LEU A 301 -6.79 -20.69 -45.56
CA LEU A 301 -5.73 -20.56 -44.54
C LEU A 301 -6.17 -20.83 -43.09
N ALA A 302 -7.47 -21.06 -42.84
CA ALA A 302 -8.00 -21.13 -41.47
C ALA A 302 -7.93 -22.52 -40.80
N ALA A 303 -7.73 -23.61 -41.55
CA ALA A 303 -7.69 -24.96 -40.98
C ALA A 303 -6.48 -25.25 -40.05
N PRO A 304 -5.26 -24.73 -40.30
CA PRO A 304 -4.10 -25.04 -39.44
C PRO A 304 -3.91 -24.09 -38.26
N ALA A 305 -4.45 -22.85 -38.31
CA ALA A 305 -4.10 -21.83 -37.32
C ALA A 305 -4.86 -21.97 -35.98
N LEU A 306 -6.09 -22.52 -36.01
CA LEU A 306 -6.88 -22.77 -34.80
C LEU A 306 -6.57 -24.12 -34.13
N THR A 307 -5.83 -25.01 -34.79
CA THR A 307 -5.44 -26.34 -34.29
C THR A 307 -4.15 -26.32 -33.46
N VAL A 308 -3.40 -25.21 -33.44
CA VAL A 308 -2.06 -25.13 -32.81
C VAL A 308 -2.08 -25.13 -31.28
N ALA A 309 -3.22 -25.01 -30.61
CA ALA A 309 -3.22 -24.85 -29.14
C ALA A 309 -3.35 -26.15 -28.32
N LEU A 310 -3.60 -27.34 -28.91
CA LEU A 310 -3.92 -28.54 -28.10
C LEU A 310 -3.37 -29.90 -28.58
N ALA A 311 -2.48 -29.97 -29.57
CA ALA A 311 -2.08 -31.28 -30.11
C ALA A 311 -0.81 -31.85 -29.47
N SER A 312 -0.97 -32.94 -28.70
CA SER A 312 -0.01 -34.05 -28.72
C SER A 312 0.15 -34.56 -30.18
N PRO A 313 1.31 -35.11 -30.56
CA PRO A 313 1.65 -35.44 -31.96
C PRO A 313 0.61 -36.28 -32.73
N ASP A 314 -0.18 -37.11 -32.04
CA ASP A 314 -1.13 -38.04 -32.67
C ASP A 314 -2.45 -37.43 -33.17
N VAL A 315 -2.77 -36.17 -32.90
CA VAL A 315 -4.10 -35.57 -33.21
C VAL A 315 -4.15 -34.85 -34.57
N LEU A 316 -3.00 -34.60 -35.21
CA LEU A 316 -2.91 -33.90 -36.49
C LEU A 316 -3.51 -34.70 -37.67
N ALA A 317 -3.58 -36.03 -37.58
CA ALA A 317 -4.12 -36.87 -38.65
C ALA A 317 -5.66 -36.88 -38.70
N GLN A 318 -6.36 -36.66 -37.58
CA GLN A 318 -7.82 -36.76 -37.52
C GLN A 318 -8.55 -35.42 -37.74
N THR A 319 -7.86 -34.30 -37.55
CA THR A 319 -8.46 -32.96 -37.68
C THR A 319 -8.57 -32.46 -39.11
N VAL A 320 -7.78 -33.01 -40.04
CA VAL A 320 -7.93 -32.75 -41.50
C VAL A 320 -9.14 -33.50 -42.09
N ALA A 321 -9.60 -34.59 -41.47
CA ALA A 321 -10.78 -35.33 -41.95
C ALA A 321 -12.11 -34.65 -41.60
N ALA A 322 -12.16 -33.82 -40.56
CA ALA A 322 -13.39 -33.16 -40.09
C ALA A 322 -13.77 -31.89 -40.88
N THR A 323 -12.84 -31.31 -41.65
CA THR A 323 -13.10 -30.10 -42.45
C THR A 323 -13.85 -30.39 -43.75
N LEU A 324 -13.90 -31.65 -44.21
CA LEU A 324 -14.66 -32.08 -45.38
C LEU A 324 -16.09 -32.54 -45.06
N ALA A 325 -16.44 -32.69 -43.78
CA ALA A 325 -17.76 -33.17 -43.34
C ALA A 325 -18.57 -32.08 -42.64
N GLY A 326 -18.92 -31.00 -43.37
CA GLY A 326 -20.12 -30.19 -43.10
C GLY A 326 -20.35 -29.64 -41.69
N GLY A 327 -19.30 -29.44 -40.87
CA GLY A 327 -19.43 -28.79 -39.57
C GLY A 327 -19.74 -27.30 -39.75
N SER A 328 -20.97 -26.89 -39.40
CA SER A 328 -21.42 -25.49 -39.58
C SER A 328 -20.46 -24.50 -38.92
N VAL A 329 -20.18 -23.39 -39.61
CA VAL A 329 -19.28 -22.29 -39.20
C VAL A 329 -19.58 -21.77 -37.78
N LEU A 330 -20.83 -21.87 -37.34
CA LEU A 330 -21.29 -21.47 -36.01
C LEU A 330 -20.79 -22.38 -34.88
N ALA A 331 -20.65 -23.69 -35.12
CA ALA A 331 -20.19 -24.64 -34.11
C ALA A 331 -18.70 -24.41 -33.76
N ASN A 332 -17.88 -24.12 -34.77
CA ASN A 332 -16.44 -23.85 -34.60
C ASN A 332 -16.19 -22.50 -33.90
N ALA A 333 -16.98 -21.47 -34.21
CA ALA A 333 -16.91 -20.17 -33.55
C ALA A 333 -17.33 -20.25 -32.07
N ALA A 334 -18.38 -21.02 -31.77
CA ALA A 334 -18.82 -21.26 -30.40
C ALA A 334 -17.73 -21.98 -29.59
N GLN A 335 -17.20 -23.10 -30.11
CA GLN A 335 -16.16 -23.89 -29.44
C GLN A 335 -14.86 -23.07 -29.21
N ALA A 336 -14.47 -22.24 -30.17
CA ALA A 336 -13.34 -21.32 -30.01
C ALA A 336 -13.62 -20.24 -28.93
N GLY A 337 -14.85 -19.74 -28.86
CA GLY A 337 -15.29 -18.82 -27.80
C GLY A 337 -15.20 -19.43 -26.39
N TRP A 338 -15.61 -20.69 -26.24
CA TRP A 338 -15.47 -21.44 -24.98
C TRP A 338 -14.00 -21.63 -24.60
N ALA A 339 -13.13 -21.99 -25.54
CA ALA A 339 -11.70 -22.14 -25.29
C ALA A 339 -11.04 -20.83 -24.84
N VAL A 340 -11.39 -19.70 -25.46
CA VAL A 340 -10.93 -18.36 -25.06
C VAL A 340 -11.41 -18.01 -23.65
N ALA A 341 -12.66 -18.35 -23.31
CA ALA A 341 -13.23 -18.10 -21.98
C ALA A 341 -12.57 -18.97 -20.90
N ASP A 342 -12.35 -20.25 -21.18
CA ASP A 342 -11.67 -21.19 -20.27
C ASP A 342 -10.21 -20.78 -20.05
N ALA A 343 -9.47 -20.44 -21.11
CA ALA A 343 -8.09 -19.99 -21.01
C ALA A 343 -7.97 -18.68 -20.19
N ARG A 344 -8.92 -17.74 -20.37
CA ARG A 344 -8.98 -16.53 -19.55
C ARG A 344 -9.28 -16.84 -18.08
N ARG A 345 -10.15 -17.80 -17.80
CA ARG A 345 -10.43 -18.26 -16.43
C ARG A 345 -9.20 -18.93 -15.82
N ALA A 346 -8.48 -19.76 -16.56
CA ALA A 346 -7.25 -20.41 -16.13
C ALA A 346 -6.15 -19.38 -15.79
N ALA A 347 -5.94 -18.37 -16.65
CA ALA A 347 -4.97 -17.31 -16.38
C ALA A 347 -5.32 -16.51 -15.10
N ARG A 348 -6.61 -16.20 -14.89
CA ARG A 348 -7.10 -15.53 -13.67
C ARG A 348 -6.98 -16.38 -12.40
N ALA A 349 -6.96 -17.70 -12.53
CA ALA A 349 -6.83 -18.62 -11.42
C ALA A 349 -5.38 -18.77 -10.93
N LYS A 350 -4.38 -18.33 -11.69
CA LYS A 350 -2.96 -18.39 -11.30
C LYS A 350 -2.70 -17.59 -10.01
N ARG A 351 -1.84 -18.13 -9.14
CA ARG A 351 -1.56 -17.59 -7.80
C ARG A 351 -1.05 -16.15 -7.79
N LEU A 352 -0.28 -15.75 -8.81
CA LEU A 352 0.28 -14.39 -8.95
C LEU A 352 -0.50 -13.48 -9.89
N PHE A 353 -1.73 -13.88 -10.28
CA PHE A 353 -2.59 -13.05 -11.13
C PHE A 353 -2.83 -11.65 -10.53
N PHE A 354 -2.86 -11.55 -9.20
CA PHE A 354 -2.96 -10.27 -8.49
C PHE A 354 -1.87 -9.28 -8.92
N VAL A 355 -0.61 -9.69 -8.93
CA VAL A 355 0.55 -8.83 -9.27
C VAL A 355 0.45 -8.36 -10.71
N TYR A 356 0.16 -9.27 -11.64
CA TYR A 356 -0.08 -8.95 -13.05
C TYR A 356 -1.22 -7.94 -13.22
N ALA A 357 -2.38 -8.18 -12.60
CA ALA A 357 -3.55 -7.34 -12.75
C ALA A 357 -3.35 -5.96 -12.11
N ALA A 358 -2.70 -5.89 -10.95
CA ALA A 358 -2.32 -4.64 -10.30
C ALA A 358 -1.35 -3.83 -11.17
N ARG A 359 -0.30 -4.48 -11.73
CA ARG A 359 0.65 -3.87 -12.67
C ARG A 359 -0.05 -3.18 -13.84
N ARG A 360 -1.01 -3.87 -14.45
CA ARG A 360 -1.79 -3.36 -15.59
C ARG A 360 -2.69 -2.18 -15.20
N ARG A 361 -3.30 -2.24 -14.02
CA ARG A 361 -4.16 -1.15 -13.51
C ARG A 361 -3.38 0.12 -13.21
N PHE A 362 -2.24 0.01 -12.52
CA PHE A 362 -1.39 1.16 -12.25
C PHE A 362 -0.79 1.76 -13.53
N ALA A 363 -0.52 0.94 -14.56
CA ALA A 363 -0.09 1.41 -15.88
C ALA A 363 -1.21 2.09 -16.71
N GLY A 364 -2.42 2.26 -16.16
CA GLY A 364 -3.51 2.98 -16.81
C GLY A 364 -4.37 2.15 -17.76
N ASP A 365 -4.19 0.83 -17.81
CA ASP A 365 -5.00 -0.01 -18.68
C ASP A 365 -6.41 -0.23 -18.10
N ARG A 366 -7.37 0.55 -18.61
CA ARG A 366 -8.78 0.50 -18.24
C ARG A 366 -9.59 -0.54 -19.00
N SER A 367 -9.00 -1.32 -19.92
CA SER A 367 -9.71 -2.30 -20.77
C SER A 367 -10.38 -3.44 -19.98
N TRP A 368 -10.14 -3.50 -18.67
CA TRP A 368 -10.72 -4.47 -17.75
C TRP A 368 -11.82 -3.93 -16.83
N ARG A 369 -12.13 -2.62 -16.87
CA ARG A 369 -13.33 -2.07 -16.23
C ARG A 369 -14.55 -2.48 -17.06
N GLY A 370 -14.93 -3.76 -16.95
CA GLY A 370 -15.95 -4.35 -17.81
C GLY A 370 -16.60 -5.57 -17.17
N ARG A 371 -17.71 -5.28 -16.49
CA ARG A 371 -18.83 -6.17 -16.07
C ARG A 371 -18.61 -7.02 -14.81
N THR A 372 -18.89 -6.39 -13.68
CA THR A 372 -19.69 -7.04 -12.62
C THR A 372 -21.10 -6.46 -12.69
N ALA A 373 -22.05 -7.32 -13.05
CA ALA A 373 -23.50 -7.10 -13.23
C ALA A 373 -23.90 -6.08 -14.32
#